data_AF-A0A382XWD1-F1
#
_entry.id   AF-A0A382XWD1-F1
#
_cell.length_a   1.000
_cell.length_b   1.000
_cell.length_c   1.000
_cell.angle_alpha   90.00
_cell.angle_beta   90.00
_cell.angle_gamma   90.00
#
_symmetry.space_group_name_H-M   'P 1'
#
loop_
_entity.id
_entity.type
_entity.pdbx_description
1 polymer ?
#
loop_
_entity_poly.entity_id
_entity_poly.type
_entity_poly.pdbx_seq_one_letter_code
_entity_poly.pdbx_strand_id
1 'polypeptide(L)'
;YGWPLNSATDVLLKKDFDVYRQRQEPHPFLLKKGLGHLIPLQHEDFQRWTMALQLGLNTIHEETNLKVGGGLDDVWLNTETNQIHVVDYKSTSSGREGNVISLDDRPYIKTQIEFYQWVLIKNGFDVSSTGYVLYVDGDRFAPGGMLGEDDATMLFKVSLLDFEGNTDWIEPVLFEIRDALDSPTCPEHQPECPHGTYLNKAFSIMAD
;
A
#
# COMPACT_ATOMS: atom_id res chain seq x y z
N TYR A 1 5.82 -9.11 -16.14
CA TYR A 1 4.42 -8.76 -16.45
C TYR A 1 3.78 -8.23 -15.18
N GLY A 2 3.22 -7.02 -15.21
CA GLY A 2 2.55 -6.40 -14.06
C GLY A 2 1.04 -6.57 -14.12
N TRP A 3 0.31 -5.70 -13.41
CA TRP A 3 -1.15 -5.67 -13.36
C TRP A 3 -1.70 -4.33 -13.90
N PRO A 4 -1.73 -4.10 -15.23
CA PRO A 4 -2.02 -2.77 -15.80
C PRO A 4 -3.40 -2.20 -15.42
N LEU A 5 -4.41 -3.06 -15.23
CA LEU A 5 -5.74 -2.61 -14.80
C LEU A 5 -5.70 -2.11 -13.35
N ASN A 6 -4.98 -2.80 -12.47
CA ASN A 6 -4.78 -2.35 -11.09
C ASN A 6 -4.00 -1.02 -11.04
N SER A 7 -2.96 -0.91 -11.85
CA SER A 7 -2.23 0.36 -12.00
C SER A 7 -3.12 1.49 -12.53
N ALA A 8 -4.04 1.20 -13.46
CA ALA A 8 -4.99 2.20 -13.95
C ALA A 8 -5.97 2.64 -12.85
N THR A 9 -6.50 1.70 -12.05
CA THR A 9 -7.38 2.06 -10.92
C THR A 9 -6.66 2.93 -9.88
N ASP A 10 -5.40 2.62 -9.58
CA ASP A 10 -4.57 3.41 -8.66
C ASP A 10 -4.38 4.86 -9.16
N VAL A 11 -4.03 5.02 -10.44
CA VAL A 11 -3.91 6.35 -11.07
C VAL A 11 -5.22 7.13 -11.03
N LEU A 12 -6.36 6.47 -11.23
CA LEU A 12 -7.67 7.13 -11.21
C LEU A 12 -8.08 7.54 -9.79
N LEU A 13 -7.85 6.70 -8.79
CA LEU A 13 -8.10 7.05 -7.38
C LEU A 13 -7.24 8.24 -6.95
N LYS A 14 -5.96 8.26 -7.31
CA LYS A 14 -5.07 9.41 -7.07
C LYS A 14 -5.63 10.68 -7.70
N LYS A 15 -6.07 10.63 -8.96
CA LYS A 15 -6.70 11.78 -9.64
C LYS A 15 -7.96 12.28 -8.93
N ASP A 16 -8.80 11.38 -8.44
CA ASP A 16 -10.00 11.76 -7.70
C ASP A 16 -9.62 12.57 -6.45
N PHE A 17 -8.71 12.05 -5.62
CA PHE A 17 -8.30 12.74 -4.39
C PHE A 17 -7.39 13.96 -4.64
N ASP A 18 -6.64 14.03 -5.74
CA ASP A 18 -5.84 15.19 -6.14
C ASP A 18 -6.69 16.46 -6.28
N VAL A 19 -7.89 16.34 -6.86
CA VAL A 19 -8.83 17.47 -7.00
C VAL A 19 -9.20 18.04 -5.63
N TYR A 20 -9.45 17.16 -4.65
CA TYR A 20 -9.85 17.56 -3.30
C TYR A 20 -8.65 18.00 -2.45
N ARG A 21 -7.46 17.47 -2.71
CA ARG A 21 -6.20 17.96 -2.12
C ARG A 21 -5.98 19.43 -2.45
N GLN A 22 -6.10 19.82 -3.73
CA GLN A 22 -5.92 21.21 -4.15
C GLN A 22 -6.98 22.14 -3.56
N ARG A 23 -8.21 21.64 -3.40
CA ARG A 23 -9.31 22.40 -2.80
C ARG A 23 -9.25 22.48 -1.28
N GLN A 24 -8.45 21.64 -0.63
CA GLN A 24 -8.41 21.48 0.82
C GLN A 24 -9.79 21.14 1.39
N GLU A 25 -10.47 20.20 0.75
CA GLU A 25 -11.82 19.75 1.09
C GLU A 25 -11.87 18.23 1.23
N PRO A 26 -12.83 17.67 1.99
CA PRO A 26 -13.03 16.22 2.04
C PRO A 26 -13.67 15.74 0.73
N HIS A 27 -13.26 14.55 0.27
CA HIS A 27 -13.93 13.91 -0.85
C HIS A 27 -15.38 13.52 -0.47
N PRO A 28 -16.40 13.67 -1.33
CA PRO A 28 -17.80 13.30 -1.06
C PRO A 28 -17.99 11.85 -0.57
N PHE A 29 -17.13 10.94 -1.04
CA PHE A 29 -17.02 9.57 -0.54
C PHE A 29 -16.77 9.51 0.98
N LEU A 30 -15.83 10.30 1.50
CA LEU A 30 -15.50 10.36 2.93
C LEU A 30 -16.64 11.01 3.72
N LEU A 31 -17.23 12.10 3.20
CA LEU A 31 -18.42 12.73 3.80
C LEU A 31 -19.57 11.72 3.97
N LYS A 32 -19.87 10.95 2.92
CA LYS A 32 -20.92 9.92 2.95
C LYS A 32 -20.66 8.82 3.99
N LYS A 33 -19.38 8.58 4.32
CA LYS A 33 -18.94 7.63 5.34
C LYS A 33 -18.85 8.22 6.75
N GLY A 34 -19.18 9.50 6.94
CA GLY A 34 -19.05 10.19 8.22
C GLY A 34 -17.61 10.61 8.56
N LEU A 35 -16.69 10.55 7.60
CA LEU A 35 -15.28 10.91 7.75
C LEU A 35 -14.98 12.29 7.14
N GLY A 36 -15.92 13.23 7.30
CA GLY A 36 -15.82 14.58 6.72
C GLY A 36 -14.67 15.42 7.26
N HIS A 37 -14.08 15.03 8.39
CA HIS A 37 -12.91 15.68 8.98
C HIS A 37 -11.59 15.26 8.30
N LEU A 38 -11.60 14.22 7.45
CA LEU A 38 -10.42 13.76 6.71
C LEU A 38 -10.36 14.43 5.34
N ILE A 39 -9.24 15.09 5.04
CA ILE A 39 -8.96 15.69 3.73
C ILE A 39 -7.61 15.18 3.20
N PRO A 40 -7.39 15.05 1.88
CA PRO A 40 -6.07 14.73 1.36
C PRO A 40 -5.05 15.79 1.78
N LEU A 41 -3.94 15.35 2.37
CA LEU A 41 -2.90 16.23 2.89
C LEU A 41 -2.25 17.00 1.72
N GLN A 42 -2.26 18.32 1.79
CA GLN A 42 -1.47 19.16 0.88
C GLN A 42 -0.07 19.36 1.47
N HIS A 43 0.94 18.84 0.79
CA HIS A 43 2.34 19.01 1.16
C HIS A 43 3.20 19.17 -0.09
N GLU A 44 4.23 20.02 -0.03
CA GLU A 44 5.11 20.31 -1.18
C GLU A 44 5.83 19.06 -1.70
N ASP A 45 6.23 18.17 -0.77
CA ASP A 45 6.89 16.91 -1.10
C ASP A 45 5.94 15.78 -1.52
N PHE A 46 4.61 15.96 -1.47
CA PHE A 46 3.68 14.85 -1.66
C PHE A 46 3.91 14.12 -3.01
N GLN A 47 4.13 14.88 -4.09
CA GLN A 47 4.42 14.29 -5.40
C GLN A 47 5.70 13.45 -5.38
N ARG A 48 6.76 13.94 -4.71
CA ARG A 48 8.00 13.18 -4.50
C ARG A 48 7.72 11.90 -3.70
N TRP A 49 6.89 11.96 -2.66
CA TRP A 49 6.57 10.80 -1.82
C TRP A 49 5.90 9.66 -2.57
N THR A 50 5.24 9.91 -3.70
CA THR A 50 4.63 8.85 -4.53
C THR A 50 5.64 8.09 -5.40
N MET A 51 6.89 8.56 -5.51
CA MET A 51 7.89 8.03 -6.44
C MET A 51 8.60 6.77 -5.89
N ALA A 52 7.94 5.61 -6.00
CA ALA A 52 8.37 4.37 -5.36
C ALA A 52 9.82 3.93 -5.68
N LEU A 53 10.20 3.86 -6.96
CA LEU A 53 11.52 3.37 -7.38
C LEU A 53 12.69 4.29 -6.98
N GLN A 54 12.39 5.54 -6.58
CA GLN A 54 13.38 6.51 -6.14
C GLN A 54 13.45 6.62 -4.61
N LEU A 55 12.72 5.75 -3.89
CA LEU A 55 12.48 5.88 -2.46
C LEU A 55 11.95 7.29 -2.14
N GLY A 56 10.93 7.72 -2.87
CA GLY A 56 10.36 9.07 -2.80
C GLY A 56 10.07 9.53 -1.36
N LEU A 57 9.31 8.72 -0.63
CA LEU A 57 9.20 8.79 0.83
C LEU A 57 10.24 7.86 1.44
N ASN A 58 11.18 8.40 2.21
CA ASN A 58 12.25 7.61 2.82
C ASN A 58 12.72 8.23 4.14
N THR A 59 13.48 7.44 4.88
CA THR A 59 14.32 7.87 6.01
C THR A 59 15.63 7.09 6.00
N ILE A 60 16.62 7.58 6.73
CA ILE A 60 17.84 6.85 7.07
C ILE A 60 17.68 6.32 8.50
N HIS A 61 17.89 5.02 8.69
CA HIS A 61 18.05 4.43 10.01
C HIS A 61 19.54 4.41 10.34
N GLU A 62 19.97 5.33 11.20
CA GLU A 62 21.38 5.62 11.47
C GLU A 62 22.12 4.42 12.05
N GLU A 63 21.44 3.67 12.93
CA GLU A 63 21.99 2.53 13.66
C GLU A 63 22.39 1.38 12.74
N THR A 64 21.67 1.19 11.62
CA THR A 64 22.00 0.17 10.61
C THR A 64 22.58 0.75 9.33
N ASN A 65 22.67 2.08 9.22
CA ASN A 65 23.05 2.82 8.03
C ASN A 65 22.25 2.36 6.77
N LEU A 66 20.96 2.06 6.97
CA LEU A 66 20.04 1.68 5.89
C LEU A 66 19.18 2.87 5.50
N LYS A 67 19.16 3.18 4.20
CA LYS A 67 18.15 4.06 3.61
C LYS A 67 16.95 3.23 3.19
N VAL A 68 15.82 3.43 3.84
CA VAL A 68 14.59 2.66 3.59
C VAL A 68 13.44 3.58 3.23
N GLY A 69 12.57 3.12 2.34
CA GLY A 69 11.48 3.94 1.83
C GLY A 69 10.75 3.29 0.66
N GLY A 70 9.92 4.09 0.00
CA GLY A 70 9.11 3.66 -1.12
C GLY A 70 8.25 4.79 -1.68
N GLY A 71 7.11 4.41 -2.23
CA GLY A 71 6.12 5.31 -2.80
C GLY A 71 4.78 5.03 -2.16
N LEU A 72 4.24 6.02 -1.45
CA LEU A 72 2.92 5.92 -0.84
C LEU A 72 1.82 6.26 -1.86
N ASP A 73 0.60 5.77 -1.62
CA ASP A 73 -0.54 6.08 -2.48
C ASP A 73 -1.20 7.40 -2.07
N ASP A 74 -1.53 7.57 -0.77
CA ASP A 74 -2.04 8.83 -0.25
C ASP A 74 -1.78 9.00 1.26
N VAL A 75 -1.97 10.23 1.74
CA VAL A 75 -1.98 10.60 3.15
C VAL A 75 -3.14 11.56 3.36
N TRP A 76 -3.98 11.30 4.36
CA TRP A 76 -5.09 12.17 4.72
C TRP A 76 -4.80 12.90 6.03
N LEU A 77 -5.07 14.20 6.06
CA LEU A 77 -5.03 15.03 7.25
C LEU A 77 -6.38 14.95 7.98
N ASN A 78 -6.33 14.65 9.27
CA ASN A 78 -7.46 14.84 10.16
C ASN A 78 -7.51 16.30 10.64
N THR A 79 -8.52 17.04 10.23
CA THR A 79 -8.67 18.47 10.52
C THR A 79 -9.10 18.76 11.97
N GLU A 80 -9.53 17.75 12.72
CA GLU A 80 -9.89 17.87 14.14
C GLU A 80 -8.67 17.66 15.06
N THR A 81 -7.77 16.74 14.70
CA THR A 81 -6.60 16.37 15.53
C THR A 81 -5.27 16.91 14.99
N ASN A 82 -5.22 17.33 13.72
CA ASN A 82 -4.02 17.60 12.92
C ASN A 82 -3.09 16.40 12.68
N GLN A 83 -3.50 15.19 13.06
CA GLN A 83 -2.75 13.98 12.75
C GLN A 83 -2.93 13.59 11.28
N ILE A 84 -1.90 12.97 10.71
CA ILE A 84 -1.98 12.41 9.36
C ILE A 84 -2.21 10.90 9.42
N HIS A 85 -3.03 10.40 8.49
CA HIS A 85 -3.36 9.00 8.33
C HIS A 85 -2.77 8.51 7.01
N VAL A 86 -2.04 7.39 7.06
CA VAL A 86 -1.52 6.73 5.85
C VAL A 86 -2.64 5.99 5.17
N VAL A 87 -2.69 6.10 3.83
CA VAL A 87 -3.73 5.49 3.01
C VAL A 87 -3.10 4.70 1.88
N ASP A 88 -3.65 3.52 1.64
CA ASP A 88 -3.19 2.61 0.60
C ASP A 88 -4.35 2.28 -0.36
N TYR A 89 -4.07 2.33 -1.67
CA TYR A 89 -5.05 2.07 -2.72
C TYR A 89 -4.85 0.67 -3.26
N LYS A 90 -5.93 -0.12 -3.24
CA LYS A 90 -5.89 -1.51 -3.66
C LYS A 90 -7.07 -1.84 -4.55
N SER A 91 -6.83 -2.73 -5.49
CA SER A 91 -7.88 -3.18 -6.40
C SER A 91 -7.81 -4.66 -6.69
N THR A 92 -8.94 -5.24 -7.03
CA THR A 92 -9.04 -6.65 -7.45
C THR A 92 -10.28 -6.86 -8.32
N SER A 93 -10.51 -8.12 -8.72
CA SER A 93 -11.79 -8.55 -9.26
C SER A 93 -12.09 -9.94 -8.71
N SER A 94 -12.93 -9.99 -7.66
CA SER A 94 -13.32 -11.23 -7.00
C SER A 94 -14.06 -12.16 -7.97
N GLY A 95 -13.67 -13.44 -7.96
CA GLY A 95 -14.40 -14.50 -8.66
C GLY A 95 -15.63 -15.02 -7.89
N ARG A 96 -15.91 -14.49 -6.70
CA ARG A 96 -17.01 -14.91 -5.82
C ARG A 96 -17.97 -13.76 -5.57
N GLU A 97 -19.26 -14.00 -5.81
CA GLU A 97 -20.33 -13.04 -5.52
C GLU A 97 -20.46 -12.82 -4.01
N GLY A 98 -20.67 -11.57 -3.61
CA GLY A 98 -20.79 -11.20 -2.19
C GLY A 98 -19.49 -11.33 -1.39
N ASN A 99 -18.34 -11.39 -2.05
CA ASN A 99 -17.06 -11.35 -1.37
C ASN A 99 -16.93 -10.07 -0.54
N VAL A 100 -16.61 -10.22 0.75
CA VAL A 100 -16.31 -9.11 1.65
C VAL A 100 -14.81 -9.03 1.76
N ILE A 101 -14.24 -7.88 1.38
CA ILE A 101 -12.81 -7.66 1.46
C ILE A 101 -12.44 -7.47 2.94
N SER A 102 -11.52 -8.30 3.43
CA SER A 102 -10.92 -8.18 4.76
C SER A 102 -9.42 -7.94 4.63
N LEU A 103 -8.81 -7.42 5.69
CA LEU A 103 -7.36 -7.31 5.83
C LEU A 103 -6.74 -8.53 6.54
N ASP A 104 -7.55 -9.45 7.06
CA ASP A 104 -7.07 -10.61 7.84
C ASP A 104 -6.30 -11.61 6.98
N ASP A 105 -6.72 -11.80 5.72
CA ASP A 105 -6.02 -12.62 4.72
C ASP A 105 -4.97 -11.83 3.93
N ARG A 106 -4.73 -10.57 4.28
CA ARG A 106 -3.84 -9.63 3.56
C ARG A 106 -2.89 -8.90 4.51
N PRO A 107 -2.12 -9.61 5.34
CA PRO A 107 -1.21 -8.99 6.30
C PRO A 107 -0.19 -8.06 5.63
N TYR A 108 0.22 -8.34 4.39
CA TYR A 108 1.16 -7.52 3.63
C TYR A 108 0.67 -6.07 3.40
N ILE A 109 -0.65 -5.84 3.33
CA ILE A 109 -1.21 -4.48 3.20
C ILE A 109 -1.01 -3.73 4.51
N LYS A 110 -1.22 -4.39 5.66
CA LYS A 110 -0.99 -3.81 6.99
C LYS A 110 0.49 -3.45 7.15
N THR A 111 1.39 -4.38 6.83
CA THR A 111 2.84 -4.17 6.85
C THR A 111 3.27 -2.98 6.00
N GLN A 112 2.68 -2.78 4.82
CA GLN A 112 3.00 -1.65 3.95
C GLN A 112 2.60 -0.30 4.57
N ILE A 113 1.39 -0.21 5.15
CA ILE A 113 0.92 1.00 5.83
C ILE A 113 1.74 1.29 7.08
N GLU A 114 1.97 0.29 7.93
CA GLU A 114 2.76 0.41 9.16
C GLU A 114 4.18 0.90 8.86
N PHE A 115 4.79 0.38 7.79
CA PHE A 115 6.09 0.85 7.34
C PHE A 115 6.08 2.34 6.96
N TYR A 116 5.09 2.80 6.19
CA TYR A 116 4.99 4.22 5.84
C TYR A 116 4.61 5.12 7.02
N GLN A 117 3.81 4.63 7.97
CA GLN A 117 3.56 5.33 9.24
C GLN A 117 4.89 5.57 9.96
N TRP A 118 5.70 4.53 10.11
CA TRP A 118 7.02 4.64 10.74
C TRP A 118 7.95 5.61 10.00
N VAL A 119 8.03 5.56 8.66
CA VAL A 119 8.86 6.51 7.89
C VAL A 119 8.40 7.95 8.11
N LEU A 120 7.09 8.21 8.11
CA LEU A 120 6.55 9.56 8.36
C LEU A 120 6.80 10.03 9.81
N ILE A 121 6.70 9.12 10.80
CA ILE A 121 7.07 9.41 12.19
C ILE A 121 8.55 9.81 12.28
N LYS A 122 9.46 9.06 11.63
CA LYS A 122 10.90 9.40 11.60
C LYS A 122 11.17 10.73 10.89
N ASN A 123 10.31 11.11 9.94
CA ASN A 123 10.34 12.41 9.27
C ASN A 123 9.70 13.56 10.08
N GLY A 124 9.25 13.31 11.32
CA GLY A 124 8.79 14.33 12.25
C GLY A 124 7.30 14.69 12.13
N PHE A 125 6.50 13.90 11.41
CA PHE A 125 5.06 14.09 11.34
C PHE A 125 4.35 13.50 12.56
N ASP A 126 3.23 14.11 12.96
CA ASP A 126 2.28 13.53 13.91
C ASP A 126 1.34 12.57 13.16
N VAL A 127 1.63 11.28 13.27
CA VAL A 127 0.96 10.22 12.50
C VAL A 127 0.01 9.45 13.40
N SER A 128 -1.24 9.28 12.96
CA SER A 128 -2.20 8.42 13.62
C SER A 128 -1.85 6.94 13.42
N SER A 129 -2.04 6.12 14.46
CA SER A 129 -1.93 4.66 14.37
C SER A 129 -3.01 4.05 13.46
N THR A 130 -4.18 4.68 13.34
CA THR A 130 -5.21 4.27 12.38
C THR A 130 -4.74 4.48 10.93
N GLY A 131 -4.63 3.40 10.16
CA GLY A 131 -4.38 3.41 8.73
C GLY A 131 -5.63 3.05 7.92
N TYR A 132 -5.70 3.51 6.67
CA TYR A 132 -6.84 3.26 5.78
C TYR A 132 -6.44 2.50 4.51
N VAL A 133 -7.31 1.60 4.07
CA VAL A 133 -7.21 0.92 2.78
C VAL A 133 -8.46 1.25 1.97
N LEU A 134 -8.29 2.01 0.90
CA LEU A 134 -9.36 2.24 -0.07
C LEU A 134 -9.28 1.15 -1.15
N TYR A 135 -10.25 0.25 -1.11
CA TYR A 135 -10.27 -0.94 -1.93
C TYR A 135 -11.38 -0.87 -2.97
N VAL A 136 -11.04 -1.08 -4.25
CA VAL A 136 -12.02 -1.21 -5.34
C VAL A 136 -12.03 -2.62 -5.93
N ASP A 137 -13.20 -3.26 -5.96
CA ASP A 137 -13.38 -4.62 -6.48
C ASP A 137 -14.25 -4.61 -7.73
N GLY A 138 -13.67 -4.98 -8.88
CA GLY A 138 -14.36 -5.02 -10.17
C GLY A 138 -15.47 -6.06 -10.15
N ASP A 139 -16.72 -5.58 -10.21
CA ASP A 139 -17.92 -6.37 -9.98
C ASP A 139 -18.31 -7.20 -11.21
N ARG A 140 -17.89 -8.47 -11.21
CA ARG A 140 -18.22 -9.46 -12.25
C ARG A 140 -19.67 -9.93 -12.20
N PHE A 141 -20.41 -9.53 -11.16
CA PHE A 141 -21.79 -9.95 -10.91
C PHE A 141 -22.78 -8.80 -11.10
N ALA A 142 -22.28 -7.62 -11.50
CA ALA A 142 -23.15 -6.52 -11.87
C ALA A 142 -24.11 -6.93 -13.01
N PRO A 143 -25.37 -6.48 -13.00
CA PRO A 143 -26.30 -6.78 -14.08
C PRO A 143 -25.79 -6.24 -15.43
N GLY A 144 -25.74 -7.08 -16.46
CA GLY A 144 -25.33 -6.71 -17.82
C GLY A 144 -23.90 -7.15 -18.17
N GLY A 145 -23.49 -6.88 -19.42
CA GLY A 145 -22.10 -7.02 -19.87
C GLY A 145 -21.36 -5.67 -19.83
N MET A 146 -20.05 -5.67 -20.07
CA MET A 146 -19.25 -4.45 -20.02
C MET A 146 -19.35 -3.54 -21.25
N LEU A 147 -19.78 -4.05 -22.41
CA LEU A 147 -19.70 -3.33 -23.68
C LEU A 147 -20.92 -2.43 -23.91
N GLY A 148 -20.66 -1.16 -24.21
CA GLY A 148 -21.57 -0.25 -24.91
C GLY A 148 -21.37 -0.29 -26.43
N GLU A 149 -21.97 0.65 -27.16
CA GLU A 149 -21.80 0.76 -28.61
C GLU A 149 -20.41 1.29 -29.00
N ASP A 150 -19.90 2.27 -28.24
CA ASP A 150 -18.62 2.95 -28.50
C ASP A 150 -17.61 2.84 -27.34
N ASP A 151 -18.02 2.31 -26.19
CA ASP A 151 -17.24 2.27 -24.97
C ASP A 151 -17.47 1.00 -24.14
N ALA A 152 -16.79 0.90 -22.99
CA ALA A 152 -17.00 -0.18 -22.05
C ALA A 152 -16.94 0.32 -20.61
N THR A 153 -17.83 -0.19 -19.77
CA THR A 153 -17.92 0.17 -18.35
C THR A 153 -17.73 -1.08 -17.48
N MET A 154 -16.85 -0.96 -16.49
CA MET A 154 -16.71 -1.91 -15.40
C MET A 154 -17.14 -1.23 -14.10
N LEU A 155 -18.13 -1.81 -13.41
CA LEU A 155 -18.56 -1.31 -12.11
C LEU A 155 -17.62 -1.84 -11.03
N PHE A 156 -17.32 -1.00 -10.04
CA PHE A 156 -16.50 -1.36 -8.90
C PHE A 156 -17.29 -1.22 -7.61
N LYS A 157 -17.18 -2.22 -6.74
CA LYS A 157 -17.58 -2.11 -5.33
C LYS A 157 -16.45 -1.44 -4.56
N VAL A 158 -16.78 -0.39 -3.81
CA VAL A 158 -15.79 0.40 -3.07
C VAL A 158 -15.91 0.10 -1.58
N SER A 159 -14.81 -0.31 -0.96
CA SER A 159 -14.69 -0.53 0.48
C SER A 159 -13.63 0.41 1.04
N LEU A 160 -13.90 0.98 2.22
CA LEU A 160 -12.88 1.68 3.00
C LEU A 160 -12.72 0.87 4.27
N LEU A 161 -11.54 0.28 4.45
CA LEU A 161 -11.18 -0.51 5.61
C LEU A 161 -10.21 0.31 6.46
N ASP A 162 -10.32 0.19 7.77
CA ASP A 162 -9.44 0.81 8.74
C ASP A 162 -8.91 -0.22 9.74
N PHE A 163 -7.74 0.06 10.30
CA PHE A 163 -7.15 -0.74 11.37
C PHE A 163 -6.11 0.09 12.14
N GLU A 164 -5.84 -0.33 13.38
CA GLU A 164 -4.74 0.20 14.18
C GLU A 164 -3.44 -0.50 13.78
N GLY A 165 -2.50 0.28 13.25
CA GLY A 165 -1.16 -0.18 12.88
C GLY A 165 -0.23 -0.27 14.08
N ASN A 166 0.76 -1.14 13.98
CA ASN A 166 1.86 -1.27 14.91
C ASN A 166 3.21 -1.12 14.18
N THR A 167 4.05 -0.19 14.64
CA THR A 167 5.37 0.07 14.04
C THR A 167 6.55 -0.56 14.79
N ASP A 168 6.30 -1.16 15.96
CA ASP A 168 7.35 -1.66 16.87
C ASP A 168 8.20 -2.79 16.26
N TRP A 169 7.67 -3.48 15.26
CA TRP A 169 8.38 -4.57 14.59
C TRP A 169 9.47 -4.09 13.63
N ILE A 170 9.44 -2.82 13.20
CA ILE A 170 10.26 -2.32 12.10
C ILE A 170 11.73 -2.21 12.52
N GLU A 171 12.01 -1.55 13.65
CA GLU A 171 13.40 -1.34 14.10
C GLU A 171 14.16 -2.68 14.30
N PRO A 172 13.61 -3.69 15.02
CA PRO A 172 14.24 -5.00 15.13
C PRO A 172 14.51 -5.66 13.76
N VAL A 173 13.55 -5.59 12.83
CA VAL A 173 13.69 -6.17 11.49
C VAL A 173 14.77 -5.45 10.68
N LEU A 174 14.97 -4.13 10.86
CA LEU A 174 16.06 -3.41 10.19
C LEU A 174 17.44 -3.89 10.66
N PHE A 175 17.60 -4.25 11.94
CA PHE A 175 18.82 -4.87 12.43
C PHE A 175 19.02 -6.27 11.84
N GLU A 176 17.98 -7.10 11.81
CA GLU A 176 18.04 -8.43 11.19
C GLU A 176 18.41 -8.37 9.70
N ILE A 177 17.83 -7.39 8.96
CA ILE A 177 18.18 -7.13 7.56
C ILE A 177 19.66 -6.77 7.44
N ARG A 178 20.17 -5.91 8.33
CA ARG A 178 21.58 -5.51 8.30
C ARG A 178 22.51 -6.70 8.56
N ASP A 179 22.21 -7.50 9.58
CA ASP A 179 22.98 -8.71 9.91
C ASP A 179 22.99 -9.71 8.75
N ALA A 180 21.85 -9.89 8.08
CA ALA A 180 21.73 -10.75 6.92
C ALA A 180 22.54 -10.24 5.71
N LEU A 181 22.56 -8.92 5.47
CA LEU A 181 23.33 -8.31 4.37
C LEU A 181 24.84 -8.37 4.58
N ASP A 182 25.30 -8.31 5.84
CA ASP A 182 26.71 -8.37 6.20
C ASP A 182 27.23 -9.81 6.38
N SER A 183 26.33 -10.78 6.45
CA SER A 183 26.70 -12.18 6.61
C SER A 183 27.60 -12.66 5.46
N PRO A 184 28.75 -13.29 5.75
CA PRO A 184 29.59 -13.89 4.72
C PRO A 184 28.96 -15.14 4.11
N THR A 185 27.92 -15.69 4.75
CA THR A 185 27.19 -16.87 4.32
C THR A 185 25.80 -16.50 3.83
N CYS A 186 25.45 -16.96 2.63
CA CYS A 186 24.10 -16.84 2.10
C CYS A 186 23.11 -17.55 3.02
N PRO A 187 21.98 -16.91 3.42
CA PRO A 187 20.97 -17.57 4.24
C PRO A 187 20.32 -18.75 3.50
N GLU A 188 19.91 -19.76 4.25
CA GLU A 188 19.17 -20.88 3.68
C GLU A 188 17.80 -20.42 3.18
N HIS A 189 17.36 -21.04 2.09
CA HIS A 189 15.99 -20.88 1.64
C HIS A 189 15.01 -21.45 2.67
N GLN A 190 13.87 -20.78 2.86
CA GLN A 190 12.74 -21.40 3.55
C GLN A 190 12.39 -22.75 2.90
N PRO A 191 12.01 -23.80 3.68
CA PRO A 191 11.80 -25.15 3.15
C PRO A 191 10.86 -25.24 1.95
N GLU A 192 9.86 -24.35 1.88
CA GLU A 192 8.86 -24.31 0.80
C GLU A 192 9.15 -23.23 -0.25
N CYS A 193 10.34 -22.61 -0.23
CA CYS A 193 10.73 -21.60 -1.21
C CYS A 193 10.77 -22.23 -2.63
N PRO A 194 9.97 -21.74 -3.59
CA PRO A 194 9.96 -22.30 -4.94
C PRO A 194 11.32 -22.15 -5.65
N HIS A 195 12.03 -21.04 -5.37
CA HIS A 195 13.36 -20.78 -5.92
C HIS A 195 14.42 -21.73 -5.33
N GLY A 196 14.39 -21.95 -4.01
CA GLY A 196 15.28 -22.92 -3.36
C GLY A 196 15.03 -24.35 -3.87
N THR A 197 13.76 -24.73 -4.01
CA THR A 197 13.36 -26.02 -4.59
C THR A 197 13.88 -26.17 -6.02
N TYR A 198 13.76 -25.11 -6.83
CA TYR A 198 14.28 -25.09 -8.21
C TYR A 198 15.80 -25.24 -8.25
N LEU A 199 16.53 -24.44 -7.45
CA LEU A 199 17.99 -24.47 -7.40
C LEU A 199 18.50 -25.84 -6.95
N ASN A 200 17.92 -26.42 -5.90
CA ASN A 200 18.26 -27.75 -5.42
C ASN A 200 18.10 -28.82 -6.52
N LYS A 201 16.99 -28.76 -7.27
CA LYS A 201 16.75 -29.67 -8.41
C LYS A 201 17.74 -29.44 -9.56
N ALA A 202 18.04 -28.18 -9.88
CA ALA A 202 18.98 -27.84 -10.95
C ALA A 202 20.40 -28.32 -10.63
N PHE A 203 20.85 -28.14 -9.40
CA PHE A 203 22.17 -28.59 -8.96
C PHE A 203 22.27 -30.12 -8.84
N SER A 204 21.20 -30.81 -8.45
CA SER A 204 21.21 -32.28 -8.42
C SER A 204 21.35 -32.94 -9.80
N ILE A 205 20.90 -32.28 -10.88
CA ILE A 205 21.01 -32.82 -12.25
C ILE A 205 22.41 -32.62 -12.83
N MET A 206 23.16 -31.62 -12.37
CA MET A 206 24.52 -31.33 -12.87
C MET A 206 25.62 -32.17 -12.19
N ALA A 207 25.28 -32.92 -11.15
CA ALA A 207 26.22 -33.75 -10.39
C ALA A 207 26.28 -35.21 -10.89
N ASP A 208 25.42 -35.57 -11.86
CA ASP A 208 25.39 -36.86 -12.59
C ASP A 208 26.00 -36.70 -14.00
#